data_AF-A0A6J7VUL0-F1
#
_entry.id   AF-A0A6J7VUL0-F1
#
_cell.length_a   1.000
_cell.length_b   1.000
_cell.length_c   1.000
_cell.angle_alpha   90.00
_cell.angle_beta   90.00
_cell.angle_gamma   90.00
#
_symmetry.space_group_name_H-M   'P 1'
#
loop_
_entity.id
_entity.type
_entity.pdbx_description
1 polymer ?
#
loop_
_entity_poly.entity_id
_entity_poly.type
_entity_poly.pdbx_seq_one_letter_code
_entity_poly.pdbx_strand_id
1 'polypeptide(L)'
;MAANLIGVALASALLVLMERRGITELRHLLLPGFCAGLTTFSAVTAQSLEPREGGALFLAHNLIFSLMIVVIVLPLARRVIPVRK
;
A
#
# COMPACT_ATOMS: atom_id res chain seq x y z
N MET A 1 10.96 -2.26 -4.81
CA MET A 1 10.56 -1.68 -3.50
C MET A 1 9.69 -0.44 -3.64
N ALA A 2 10.11 0.61 -4.35
CA ALA A 2 9.37 1.88 -4.42
C ALA A 2 7.89 1.73 -4.83
N ALA A 3 7.59 0.88 -5.82
CA ALA A 3 6.22 0.59 -6.24
C ALA A 3 5.35 0.07 -5.08
N ASN A 4 5.84 -0.89 -4.28
CA ASN A 4 5.10 -1.39 -3.13
C ASN A 4 4.81 -0.32 -2.10
N LEU A 5 5.80 0.52 -1.80
CA LEU A 5 5.65 1.60 -0.81
C LEU A 5 4.63 2.64 -1.26
N ILE A 6 4.72 3.07 -2.52
CA ILE A 6 3.80 4.05 -3.10
C ILE A 6 2.39 3.46 -3.20
N GLY A 7 2.26 2.20 -3.64
CA GLY A 7 0.99 1.51 -3.75
C GLY A 7 0.29 1.34 -2.41
N VAL A 8 1.03 0.98 -1.36
CA VAL A 8 0.50 0.86 -0.01
C VAL A 8 0.08 2.22 0.57
N ALA A 9 0.85 3.28 0.31
CA ALA A 9 0.50 4.64 0.72
C ALA A 9 -0.80 5.11 0.03
N LEU A 10 -0.88 4.92 -1.28
CA LEU A 10 -2.06 5.25 -2.09
C LEU A 10 -3.27 4.42 -1.66
N ALA A 11 -3.12 3.10 -1.49
CA ALA A 11 -4.20 2.22 -1.03
C ALA A 11 -4.75 2.68 0.33
N SER A 12 -3.86 3.01 1.27
CA SER A 12 -4.24 3.47 2.62
C SER A 12 -5.00 4.80 2.55
N ALA A 13 -4.53 5.76 1.74
CA ALA A 13 -5.20 7.04 1.57
C ALA A 13 -6.55 6.91 0.86
N LEU A 14 -6.62 6.11 -0.21
CA LEU A 14 -7.81 5.87 -1.01
C LEU A 14 -8.88 5.11 -0.22
N LEU A 15 -8.48 4.14 0.61
CA LEU A 15 -9.40 3.43 1.51
C LEU A 15 -10.11 4.43 2.44
N VAL A 16 -9.36 5.31 3.10
CA VAL A 16 -9.95 6.33 3.98
C VAL A 16 -10.80 7.33 3.19
N LEU A 17 -10.38 7.72 1.98
CA LEU A 17 -11.15 8.60 1.11
C LEU A 17 -12.50 7.96 0.75
N MET A 18 -12.50 6.68 0.38
CA MET A 18 -13.70 5.94 -0.01
C MET A 18 -14.63 5.70 1.18
N GLU A 19 -14.09 5.33 2.36
CA GLU A 19 -14.86 5.20 3.60
C GLU A 19 -15.54 6.51 3.99
N ARG A 20 -14.86 7.66 3.85
CA ARG A 20 -15.39 8.97 4.28
C ARG A 20 -16.27 9.68 3.25
N ARG A 21 -16.10 9.41 1.96
CA ARG A 21 -16.89 10.05 0.89
C ARG A 21 -17.97 9.16 0.29
N GLY A 22 -18.00 7.87 0.63
CA GLY A 22 -19.01 6.92 0.14
C GLY A 22 -18.84 6.52 -1.33
N ILE A 23 -17.62 6.56 -1.86
CA ILE A 23 -17.33 6.23 -3.27
C ILE A 23 -17.08 4.73 -3.38
N THR A 24 -18.15 3.95 -3.51
CA THR A 24 -18.09 2.47 -3.60
C THR A 24 -17.85 1.95 -5.02
N GLU A 25 -18.36 2.63 -6.05
CA GLU A 25 -18.23 2.20 -7.45
C GLU A 25 -16.76 2.11 -7.90
N LEU A 26 -15.95 3.09 -7.51
CA LEU A 26 -14.53 3.16 -7.89
C LEU A 26 -13.63 2.28 -7.01
N ARG A 27 -14.17 1.70 -5.93
CA ARG A 27 -13.44 0.87 -4.97
C ARG A 27 -12.83 -0.35 -5.64
N HIS A 28 -13.62 -1.03 -6.46
CA HIS A 28 -13.22 -2.28 -7.11
C HIS A 28 -12.15 -2.08 -8.19
N LEU A 29 -12.10 -0.90 -8.80
CA LEU A 29 -11.07 -0.55 -9.78
C LEU A 29 -9.78 -0.04 -9.12
N LEU A 30 -9.89 0.86 -8.14
CA LEU A 30 -8.71 1.52 -7.56
C LEU A 30 -7.97 0.68 -6.54
N LEU A 31 -8.67 -0.07 -5.67
CA LEU A 31 -8.03 -0.86 -4.61
C LEU A 31 -7.57 -2.23 -5.14
N PRO A 32 -8.45 -3.13 -5.63
CA PRO A 32 -8.03 -4.40 -6.23
C PRO A 32 -7.38 -4.28 -7.61
N GLY A 33 -7.74 -3.28 -8.42
CA GLY A 33 -7.15 -3.12 -9.75
C GLY A 33 -5.83 -2.37 -9.70
N PHE A 34 -5.90 -1.06 -9.48
CA PHE A 34 -4.73 -0.18 -9.56
C PHE A 34 -3.73 -0.41 -8.41
N CYS A 35 -4.16 -0.31 -7.14
CA CYS A 35 -3.24 -0.44 -6.01
C CYS A 35 -2.67 -1.85 -5.90
N ALA A 36 -3.51 -2.89 -6.03
CA ALA A 36 -3.01 -4.26 -5.97
C ALA A 36 -2.13 -4.62 -7.17
N GLY A 37 -2.38 -4.06 -8.37
CA GLY A 37 -1.50 -4.23 -9.53
C GLY A 37 -0.19 -3.46 -9.45
N LEU A 38 -0.18 -2.32 -8.75
CA LEU A 38 1.02 -1.51 -8.52
C LEU A 38 1.92 -2.11 -7.43
N THR A 39 1.34 -2.80 -6.45
CA THR A 39 2.08 -3.63 -5.49
C THR A 39 2.36 -5.01 -6.07
N THR A 40 3.48 -5.63 -5.75
CA THR A 40 3.79 -7.00 -6.16
C THR A 40 4.55 -7.75 -5.06
N PHE A 41 3.97 -8.86 -4.61
CA PHE A 41 4.63 -9.80 -3.71
C PHE A 41 5.52 -10.77 -4.49
N SER A 42 5.08 -11.24 -5.66
CA SER A 42 5.83 -12.21 -6.47
C SER A 42 7.21 -11.68 -6.88
N ALA A 43 7.32 -10.41 -7.28
CA ALA A 43 8.60 -9.82 -7.63
C ALA A 43 9.53 -9.65 -6.40
N VAL A 44 8.96 -9.35 -5.23
CA VAL A 44 9.73 -9.29 -3.97
C VAL A 44 10.23 -10.68 -3.58
N THR A 45 9.42 -11.71 -3.76
CA THR A 45 9.80 -13.11 -3.52
C THR A 45 10.91 -13.55 -4.47
N ALA A 46 10.79 -13.30 -5.77
CA ALA A 46 11.86 -13.58 -6.74
C ALA A 46 13.17 -12.87 -6.35
N GLN A 47 13.10 -11.56 -6.08
CA GLN A 47 14.24 -10.75 -5.66
C GLN A 47 14.76 -11.06 -4.24
N SER A 48 14.07 -11.86 -3.45
CA SER A 48 14.56 -12.29 -2.14
C SER A 48 15.12 -13.73 -2.16
N LEU A 49 14.79 -14.51 -3.19
CA LEU A 49 15.27 -15.87 -3.40
C LEU A 49 16.46 -15.94 -4.37
N GLU A 50 16.50 -15.08 -5.40
CA GLU A 50 17.60 -15.04 -6.38
C GLU A 50 18.93 -14.45 -5.85
N PRO A 51 18.97 -13.50 -4.90
CA PRO A 51 20.23 -13.05 -4.34
C PRO A 51 20.74 -14.05 -3.29
N ARG A 52 21.98 -14.52 -3.49
CA ARG A 52 22.69 -15.40 -2.56
C ARG A 52 22.98 -14.76 -1.20
N GLU A 53 22.96 -13.42 -1.13
CA GLU A 53 23.15 -12.62 0.08
C GLU A 53 22.14 -11.47 0.15
N GLY A 54 21.56 -11.21 1.32
CA GLY A 54 20.70 -10.03 1.57
C GLY A 54 19.23 -10.15 1.17
N GLY A 55 18.79 -11.26 0.56
CA GLY A 55 17.38 -11.45 0.16
C GLY A 55 16.38 -11.37 1.33
N ALA A 56 16.71 -11.96 2.48
CA ALA A 56 15.90 -11.83 3.70
C ALA A 56 15.81 -10.39 4.21
N LEU A 57 16.91 -9.63 4.11
CA LEU A 57 16.97 -8.22 4.48
C LEU A 57 16.10 -7.37 3.56
N PHE A 58 16.11 -7.64 2.25
CA PHE A 58 15.25 -6.98 1.27
C PHE A 58 13.76 -7.24 1.53
N LEU A 59 13.41 -8.49 1.82
CA LEU A 59 12.04 -8.90 2.17
C LEU A 59 11.58 -8.19 3.45
N ALA A 60 12.41 -8.20 4.50
CA ALA A 60 12.14 -7.53 5.76
C ALA A 60 11.98 -6.01 5.58
N HIS A 61 12.85 -5.37 4.80
CA HIS A 61 12.72 -3.94 4.48
C HIS A 61 11.38 -3.65 3.79
N ASN A 62 11.07 -4.37 2.71
CA ASN A 62 9.83 -4.13 1.98
C ASN A 62 8.59 -4.31 2.87
N LEU A 63 8.59 -5.33 3.75
CA LEU A 63 7.49 -5.59 4.67
C LEU A 63 7.36 -4.50 5.75
N ILE A 64 8.44 -4.23 6.50
CA ILE A 64 8.44 -3.30 7.63
C ILE A 64 8.12 -1.88 7.17
N PHE A 65 8.73 -1.42 6.08
CA PHE A 65 8.44 -0.09 5.53
C PHE A 65 6.99 0.01 5.04
N SER A 66 6.45 -1.04 4.40
CA SER A 66 5.04 -1.04 3.98
C SER A 66 4.10 -0.93 5.18
N LEU A 67 4.34 -1.69 6.25
CA LEU A 67 3.55 -1.61 7.48
C LEU A 67 3.66 -0.24 8.15
N MET A 68 4.86 0.32 8.23
CA MET A 68 5.08 1.65 8.78
C MET A 68 4.31 2.73 8.01
N ILE A 69 4.29 2.64 6.67
CA ILE A 69 3.49 3.53 5.82
C ILE A 69 2.00 3.42 6.16
N VAL A 70 1.45 2.22 6.31
CA VAL A 70 0.03 2.05 6.69
C VAL A 70 -0.25 2.73 8.04
N VAL A 71 0.61 2.49 9.04
CA VAL A 71 0.48 3.05 10.39
C VAL A 71 0.52 4.58 10.38
N ILE A 72 1.30 5.20 9.49
CA ILE A 72 1.41 6.66 9.39
C ILE A 72 0.30 7.25 8.51
N VAL A 73 0.03 6.65 7.35
CA VAL A 73 -0.86 7.21 6.33
C VAL A 73 -2.32 7.08 6.74
N LEU A 74 -2.74 5.98 7.38
CA LEU A 74 -4.14 5.85 7.83
C LEU A 74 -4.58 6.98 8.79
N PRO A 75 -3.88 7.28 9.90
CA PRO A 75 -4.27 8.36 10.79
C PRO A 75 -4.11 9.73 10.11
N LEU A 76 -3.09 9.92 9.27
CA LEU A 76 -2.90 11.17 8.53
C LEU A 76 -4.06 11.43 7.56
N ALA A 77 -4.44 10.44 6.76
CA ALA A 77 -5.57 10.51 5.85
C ALA A 77 -6.88 10.77 6.59
N ARG A 78 -7.08 10.15 7.77
CA ARG A 78 -8.26 10.41 8.62
C ARG A 78 -8.28 11.83 9.21
N ARG A 79 -7.12 12.46 9.41
CA ARG A 79 -7.02 13.87 9.85
C ARG A 79 -7.27 14.84 8.69
N VAL A 80 -6.74 14.56 7.51
CA VAL A 80 -6.79 15.47 6.36
C VAL A 80 -8.12 15.38 5.59
N ILE A 81 -8.73 14.20 5.50
CA ILE A 81 -9.96 13.98 4.74
C ILE A 81 -11.17 14.26 5.63
N PRO A 82 -11.94 15.34 5.42
CA PRO A 82 -13.14 15.62 6.20
C PRO A 82 -14.21 14.55 5.92
N VAL A 83 -14.95 14.17 6.96
CA VAL A 83 -16.12 13.29 6.81
C VAL A 83 -17.20 14.08 6.09
N ARG A 84 -17.78 13.51 5.02
CA ARG A 84 -18.93 14.11 4.35
C ARG A 84 -20.12 14.09 5.33
N LYS A 85 -20.68 15.27 5.64
CA LYS A 85 -21.98 15.37 6.34
C LYS A 85 -23.11 14.97 5.40
#